data_AF-A0A2G8T2W5-F1
#
_entry.id   AF-A0A2G8T2W5-F1
#
_cell.length_a   1.000
_cell.length_b   1.000
_cell.length_c   1.000
_cell.angle_alpha   90.00
_cell.angle_beta   90.00
_cell.angle_gamma   90.00
#
_symmetry.space_group_name_H-M   'P 1'
#
loop_
_entity.id
_entity.type
_entity.pdbx_description
1 polymer ?
#
loop_
_entity_poly.entity_id
_entity_poly.type
_entity_poly.pdbx_seq_one_letter_code
_entity_poly.pdbx_strand_id
1 'polypeptide(L)' 'MRQFRVSKRESQATFWARFGVTQSSGSRFETGLGVPPPVALLVKLYVDGKLTDGDLLA' A
#
# COMPACT_ATOMS: atom_id res chain seq x y z
N MET A 1 6.80 3.04 -3.49
CA MET A 1 5.90 1.96 -3.00
C MET A 1 6.66 0.66 -2.72
N ARG A 2 7.14 -0.07 -3.74
CA ARG A 2 7.85 -1.35 -3.56
C ARG A 2 9.02 -1.29 -2.56
N GLN A 3 9.91 -0.30 -2.70
CA GLN A 3 11.06 -0.16 -1.79
C GLN A 3 10.64 0.07 -0.33
N PHE A 4 9.63 0.90 -0.08
CA PHE A 4 9.09 1.16 1.26
C PHE A 4 8.45 -0.10 1.88
N ARG A 5 7.68 -0.86 1.10
CA ARG A 5 7.14 -2.15 1.56
C ARG A 5 8.28 -3.13 1.91
N VAL A 6 9.29 -3.22 1.06
CA VAL A 6 10.45 -4.11 1.26
C VAL A 6 11.25 -3.70 2.50
N SER A 7 11.42 -2.40 2.78
CA SER A 7 12.08 -1.94 4.00
C SER A 7 11.27 -2.29 5.26
N LYS A 8 9.93 -2.39 5.16
CA LYS A 8 9.07 -2.94 6.20
C LYS A 8 9.07 -4.47 6.29
N ARG A 9 9.74 -5.16 5.36
CA ARG A 9 9.78 -6.64 5.24
C ARG A 9 8.40 -7.29 5.10
N GLU A 10 7.48 -6.59 4.45
CA GLU A 10 6.11 -7.07 4.28
C GLU A 10 5.89 -7.73 2.92
N SER A 11 5.03 -8.75 2.89
CA SER A 11 4.51 -9.29 1.64
C SER A 11 3.61 -8.27 0.93
N GLN A 12 3.39 -8.44 -0.38
CA GLN A 12 2.40 -7.63 -1.11
C GLN A 12 1.00 -7.80 -0.50
N ALA A 13 0.60 -9.02 -0.13
CA ALA A 13 -0.69 -9.26 0.49
C ALA A 13 -0.87 -8.45 1.78
N THR A 14 0.13 -8.48 2.67
CA THR A 14 0.11 -7.76 3.95
C THR A 14 0.06 -6.24 3.74
N PHE A 15 0.93 -5.71 2.88
CA PHE A 15 1.00 -4.27 2.64
C PHE A 15 -0.26 -3.71 2.02
N TRP A 16 -0.72 -4.34 0.94
CA TRP A 16 -1.81 -3.84 0.12
C TRP A 16 -3.19 -4.06 0.75
N ALA A 17 -3.34 -5.08 1.62
CA ALA A 17 -4.58 -5.33 2.35
C ALA A 17 -5.05 -4.11 3.16
N ARG A 18 -4.13 -3.32 3.73
CA ARG A 18 -4.43 -2.07 4.46
C ARG A 18 -5.22 -1.05 3.65
N PHE A 19 -5.10 -1.10 2.33
CA PHE A 19 -5.72 -0.15 1.41
C PHE A 19 -6.89 -0.78 0.64
N GLY A 20 -7.40 -1.93 1.09
CA GLY A 20 -8.44 -2.68 0.39
C GLY A 20 -7.97 -3.27 -0.95
N VAL A 21 -6.66 -3.43 -1.14
CA VAL A 21 -6.06 -3.89 -2.41
C VAL A 21 -5.62 -5.35 -2.27
N THR A 22 -6.03 -6.18 -3.23
CA THR A 22 -5.61 -7.58 -3.31
C THR A 22 -4.13 -7.71 -3.67
N GLN A 23 -3.50 -8.84 -3.33
CA GLN A 23 -2.10 -9.10 -3.67
C GLN A 23 -1.82 -9.00 -5.18
N SER A 24 -2.72 -9.52 -6.03
CA SER A 24 -2.56 -9.50 -7.48
C SER A 24 -2.62 -8.08 -8.06
N SER A 25 -3.53 -7.24 -7.57
CA SER A 25 -3.60 -5.82 -7.92
C SER A 25 -2.37 -5.05 -7.42
N GLY A 26 -1.95 -5.31 -6.19
CA GLY A 26 -0.73 -4.73 -5.62
C GLY A 26 0.53 -5.09 -6.41
N SER A 27 0.62 -6.32 -6.92
CA SER A 27 1.68 -6.75 -7.82
C SER A 27 1.73 -5.91 -9.11
N ARG A 28 0.58 -5.70 -9.75
CA ARG A 28 0.47 -4.85 -10.95
C ARG A 28 0.87 -3.40 -10.69
N PHE A 29 0.48 -2.87 -9.53
CA PHE A 29 0.86 -1.52 -9.11
C PHE A 29 2.37 -1.37 -8.92
N GLU A 30 3.05 -2.41 -8.43
CA GLU A 30 4.51 -2.41 -8.26
C GLU A 30 5.29 -2.65 -9.55
N THR A 31 4.65 -3.16 -10.61
CA THR A 31 5.28 -3.44 -11.91
C THR A 31 4.96 -2.44 -13.01
N GLY A 32 4.18 -1.39 -12.72
CA GLY A 32 4.01 -0.24 -13.63
C GLY A 32 2.57 0.07 -14.03
N LEU A 33 1.56 -0.66 -13.54
CA LEU A 33 0.17 -0.22 -13.67
C LEU A 33 -0.09 0.96 -12.73
N GLY A 34 -0.78 2.00 -13.22
CA GLY A 34 -1.15 3.16 -12.41
C GLY A 34 -1.99 2.77 -11.19
N VAL A 35 -1.59 3.25 -10.01
CA VAL A 35 -2.37 3.11 -8.77
C VAL A 35 -3.59 4.03 -8.86
N PRO A 36 -4.82 3.55 -8.60
CA PRO A 36 -6.00 4.42 -8.55
C PRO A 36 -5.78 5.61 -7.60
N PRO A 37 -6.23 6.83 -7.97
CA PRO A 37 -5.95 8.03 -7.16
C PRO A 37 -6.32 7.92 -5.67
N PRO A 38 -7.47 7.32 -5.28
CA PRO A 38 -7.81 7.15 -3.86
C PRO A 38 -6.80 6.29 -3.10
N VAL A 39 -6.35 5.19 -3.70
CA VAL A 39 -5.34 4.30 -3.10
C VAL A 39 -4.00 5.01 -3.00
N ALA A 40 -3.60 5.75 -4.05
CA ALA A 40 -2.34 6.50 -4.06
C ALA A 40 -2.30 7.55 -2.94
N LEU A 41 -3.43 8.23 -2.69
CA LEU A 41 -3.56 9.21 -1.60
C LEU A 41 -3.39 8.55 -0.23
N LEU A 42 -4.07 7.43 0.03
CA LEU A 42 -3.94 6.70 1.30
C LEU A 42 -2.51 6.21 1.54
N VAL A 43 -1.87 5.65 0.52
CA VAL A 43 -0.49 5.18 0.65
C VAL A 43 0.46 6.36 0.91
N LYS A 44 0.26 7.51 0.26
CA LYS A 44 1.05 8.72 0.53
C LYS A 44 0.91 9.16 1.98
N LEU A 45 -0.32 9.28 2.48
CA LEU A 45 -0.58 9.67 3.88
C LEU A 45 0.04 8.69 4.88
N TYR A 46 0.00 7.40 4.60
CA TYR A 46 0.63 6.38 5.43
C TYR A 46 2.17 6.46 5.42
N VAL A 47 2.78 6.66 4.25
CA VAL A 47 4.24 6.84 4.12
C VAL A 47 4.71 8.11 4.82
N ASP A 48 3.91 9.18 4.74
CA ASP A 48 4.17 10.48 5.40
C ASP A 48 3.89 10.44 6.92
N GLY A 49 3.47 9.29 7.47
CA GLY A 49 3.18 9.11 8.90
C GLY A 49 1.91 9.82 9.38
N LYS A 50 1.03 10.22 8.45
CA LYS A 50 -0.28 10.83 8.76
C LYS A 50 -1.36 9.79 9.05
N LEU A 51 -1.16 8.56 8.57
CA LEU A 51 -1.96 7.39 8.91
C LEU A 51 -1.08 6.33 9.55
N THR A 52 -1.66 5.60 10.49
CA THR A 52 -1.08 4.45 11.17
C THR A 52 -1.79 3.17 10.75
N ASP A 53 -1.28 2.01 11.19
CA ASP A 53 -1.97 0.74 10.97
C ASP A 53 -3.35 0.72 11.65
N GLY A 54 -3.53 1.40 12.78
CA GLY A 54 -4.82 1.48 13.47
C GLY A 54 -5.88 2.30 12.71
N ASP A 55 -5.47 3.24 11.87
CA ASP A 55 -6.40 4.02 11.04
C ASP A 55 -6.90 3.24 9.82
N LEU A 56 -6.21 2.16 9.44
CA LEU A 56 -6.42 1.43 8.20
C LEU A 56 -6.90 -0.02 8.40
N LEU A 57 -6.69 -0.58 9.59
CA LEU A 57 -7.14 -1.91 9.99
C LEU A 57 -8.41 -1.77 10.83
N ALA A 58 -9.55 -1.67 10.15
CA ALA A 58 -10.89 -1.79 10.76
C ALA A 58 -11.39 -3.24 10.69
#